data_AF-A0AAV0QVL9-F1
#
_entry.id   AF-A0AAV0QVL9-F1
#
_cell.length_a   1.000
_cell.length_b   1.000
_cell.length_c   1.000
_cell.angle_alpha   90.00
_cell.angle_beta   90.00
_cell.angle_gamma   90.00
#
_symmetry.space_group_name_H-M   'P 1'
#
loop_
_entity.id
_entity.type
_entity.pdbx_description
1 polymer ?
#
loop_
_entity_poly.entity_id
_entity_poly.type
_entity_poly.pdbx_seq_one_letter_code
_entity_poly.pdbx_strand_id
1 'polypeptide(L)' 'MLTDSRGAAMVDKALSILSVLSSNTEAKAAIVKVSTIPVLIDLLRTGQPRGKENAAAILLSLFLEKKERL' A
#
# COMPACT_ATOMS: atom_id res chain seq x y z
N MET A 1 1.40 18.93 20.13
CA MET A 1 0.50 18.72 18.98
C MET A 1 -0.08 17.33 19.08
N LEU A 2 -1.40 17.20 19.23
CA LEU A 2 -2.11 15.93 19.10
C LEU A 2 -2.20 15.64 17.59
N THR A 3 -1.11 15.17 16.99
CA THR A 3 -1.20 14.65 15.62
C THR A 3 -2.20 13.50 15.65
N ASP A 4 -3.14 13.52 14.72
CA ASP A 4 -4.30 12.65 14.63
C ASP A 4 -3.93 11.16 14.64
N SER A 5 -3.82 10.60 15.84
CA SER A 5 -3.43 9.20 16.08
C SER A 5 -4.48 8.24 15.54
N ARG A 6 -5.74 8.69 15.42
CA ARG A 6 -6.83 7.93 14.81
C ARG A 6 -6.64 7.86 13.29
N GLY A 7 -6.32 8.99 12.65
CA GLY A 7 -5.99 9.04 11.22
C GLY A 7 -4.82 8.11 10.87
N ALA A 8 -3.73 8.16 11.63
CA ALA A 8 -2.59 7.26 11.43
C ALA A 8 -2.96 5.77 11.61
N ALA A 9 -3.74 5.44 12.64
CA ALA A 9 -4.19 4.06 12.88
C ALA A 9 -5.12 3.54 11.78
N MET A 10 -5.96 4.41 11.20
CA MET A 10 -6.82 4.06 10.07
C MET A 10 -6.01 3.82 8.79
N VAL A 11 -5.02 4.67 8.50
CA VAL A 11 -4.09 4.47 7.38
C VAL A 11 -3.37 3.14 7.50
N ASP A 12 -2.86 2.81 8.69
CA ASP A 12 -2.17 1.53 8.93
C ASP A 12 -3.06 0.30 8.68
N LYS A 13 -4.32 0.37 9.11
CA LYS A 13 -5.32 -0.69 8.86
C LYS A 13 -5.63 -0.81 7.37
N ALA A 14 -5.83 0.31 6.68
CA ALA A 14 -6.09 0.33 5.24
C ALA A 14 -4.91 -0.27 4.44
N LEU A 15 -3.68 0.08 4.80
CA LEU A 15 -2.47 -0.46 4.17
C LEU A 15 -2.31 -1.96 4.42
N SER A 16 -2.68 -2.44 5.61
CA SER A 16 -2.68 -3.88 5.91
C SER A 16 -3.65 -4.65 5.01
N ILE A 17 -4.86 -4.12 4.79
CA ILE A 17 -5.86 -4.72 3.89
C ILE A 17 -5.37 -4.66 2.43
N LEU A 18 -4.85 -3.51 1.99
CA LEU A 18 -4.31 -3.34 0.64
C LEU A 18 -3.16 -4.31 0.36
N SER A 19 -2.29 -4.58 1.33
CA SER A 19 -1.19 -5.54 1.19
C SER A 19 -1.68 -6.98 1.03
N VAL A 20 -2.80 -7.35 1.67
CA VAL A 20 -3.40 -8.67 1.47
C VAL A 20 -4.01 -8.76 0.07
N LEU A 21 -4.77 -7.73 -0.33
CA LEU A 21 -5.40 -7.68 -1.64
C LEU A 21 -4.37 -7.65 -2.78
N SER A 22 -3.24 -6.95 -2.61
CA SER A 22 -2.19 -6.91 -3.62
C SER A 22 -1.52 -8.25 -3.86
N SER A 23 -1.77 -9.29 -3.06
CA SER A 23 -1.28 -10.65 -3.36
C SER A 23 -2.13 -11.40 -4.39
N ASN A 24 -3.33 -10.92 -4.70
CA ASN A 24 -4.27 -11.54 -5.64
C ASN A 24 -4.31 -10.78 -6.98
N THR A 25 -4.17 -11.48 -8.10
CA THR A 25 -4.06 -10.87 -9.44
C THR A 25 -5.28 -10.04 -9.86
N GLU A 26 -6.49 -10.50 -9.55
CA GLU A 26 -7.72 -9.76 -9.86
C GLU A 26 -7.82 -8.48 -9.02
N ALA A 27 -7.52 -8.59 -7.72
CA ALA A 27 -7.49 -7.45 -6.82
C ALA A 27 -6.38 -6.45 -7.19
N LYS A 28 -5.20 -6.89 -7.62
CA LYS A 28 -4.15 -6.00 -8.17
C LYS A 28 -4.68 -5.18 -9.35
N ALA A 29 -5.36 -5.83 -10.30
CA ALA A 29 -5.92 -5.16 -11.47
C ALA A 29 -6.98 -4.11 -11.06
N ALA A 30 -7.81 -4.41 -10.06
CA ALA A 30 -8.75 -3.45 -9.49
C ALA A 30 -8.02 -2.28 -8.80
N ILE A 31 -7.02 -2.56 -7.96
CA ILE A 31 -6.24 -1.56 -7.21
C ILE A 31 -5.53 -0.58 -8.14
N VAL A 32 -5.00 -1.03 -9.29
CA VAL A 32 -4.33 -0.18 -10.28
C VAL A 32 -5.32 0.72 -11.02
N LYS A 33 -6.57 0.28 -11.19
CA LYS A 33 -7.62 1.05 -11.89
C LYS A 33 -8.17 2.20 -11.06
N VAL A 34 -8.17 2.07 -9.74
CA VAL A 34 -8.46 3.19 -8.84
C VAL A 34 -7.16 3.93 -8.55
N SER A 35 -7.21 5.25 -8.30
CA SER A 35 -6.06 6.15 -8.11
C SER A 35 -5.20 5.86 -6.86
N THR A 36 -5.00 4.59 -6.52
CA THR A 36 -4.21 4.08 -5.40
C THR A 36 -2.73 4.37 -5.56
N ILE A 37 -2.20 4.34 -6.80
CA ILE A 37 -0.76 4.55 -7.05
C ILE A 37 -0.31 5.94 -6.57
N PRO A 38 -0.95 7.07 -6.98
CA PRO A 38 -0.64 8.39 -6.43
C PRO A 38 -0.68 8.44 -4.89
N VAL A 39 -1.69 7.84 -4.27
CA VAL A 39 -1.85 7.82 -2.80
C VAL A 39 -0.69 7.07 -2.12
N LEU A 40 -0.25 5.94 -2.67
CA LEU A 40 0.88 5.18 -2.15
C LEU A 40 2.20 5.95 -2.32
N ILE A 41 2.38 6.68 -3.42
CA ILE A 41 3.55 7.55 -3.64
C ILE A 41 3.57 8.68 -2.61
N ASP A 42 2.44 9.33 -2.34
CA ASP A 42 2.35 10.40 -1.35
C ASP A 42 2.64 9.88 0.06
N LEU A 43 2.14 8.70 0.42
CA LEU A 43 2.45 8.02 1.68
C LEU A 43 3.94 7.68 1.80
N LEU A 44 4.60 7.26 0.73
CA LEU A 44 6.05 7.03 0.68
C LEU A 44 6.85 8.31 0.95
N ARG A 45 6.40 9.45 0.40
CA ARG A 45 7.08 10.74 0.58
C ARG A 45 6.85 11.33 1.96
N THR A 46 5.60 11.32 2.43
CA THR A 46 5.14 12.14 3.56
C THR A 46 4.68 11.34 4.79
N GLY A 47 4.44 10.04 4.64
CA GLY A 47 3.92 9.19 5.71
C GLY A 47 4.91 8.92 6.85
N GLN A 48 4.41 8.32 7.92
CA GLN A 48 5.24 7.83 9.02
C GLN A 48 6.08 6.62 8.58
N PRO A 49 7.19 6.29 9.28
CA PRO A 49 8.10 5.21 8.86
C PRO A 49 7.40 3.90 8.47
N ARG A 50 6.45 3.45 9.29
CA ARG A 50 5.65 2.24 9.02
C ARG A 50 4.77 2.37 7.78
N GLY A 51 4.12 3.52 7.60
CA GLY A 51 3.30 3.80 6.42
C GLY A 51 4.12 3.80 5.13
N LYS A 52 5.36 4.30 5.19
CA LYS A 52 6.30 4.28 4.06
C LYS A 52 6.71 2.87 3.67
N GLU A 53 7.06 2.04 4.66
CA GLU A 53 7.43 0.63 4.45
C GLU A 53 6.28 -0.15 3.81
N ASN A 54 5.07 -0.02 4.36
CA ASN A 54 3.87 -0.65 3.82
C ASN A 54 3.57 -0.18 2.40
N ALA A 55 3.65 1.12 2.12
CA ALA A 55 3.44 1.67 0.79
C ALA A 55 4.47 1.12 -0.22
N ALA A 56 5.75 1.01 0.17
CA ALA A 56 6.78 0.39 -0.65
C ALA A 56 6.47 -1.08 -0.95
N ALA A 57 6.07 -1.86 0.06
CA ALA A 57 5.72 -3.27 -0.09
C ALA A 57 4.54 -3.49 -1.03
N ILE A 58 3.50 -2.65 -0.94
CA ILE A 58 2.33 -2.71 -1.83
C ILE A 58 2.74 -2.36 -3.26
N LEU A 59 3.50 -1.28 -3.48
CA LEU A 59 3.98 -0.94 -4.83
C LEU A 59 4.85 -2.05 -5.42
N LEU A 60 5.76 -2.63 -4.62
CA LEU A 60 6.55 -3.78 -5.03
C LEU A 60 5.64 -4.94 -5.45
N SER A 61 4.60 -5.23 -4.66
CA SER A 61 3.63 -6.30 -4.94
C SER A 61 2.83 -6.05 -6.22
N LEU A 62 2.46 -4.81 -6.51
CA LEU A 62 1.70 -4.44 -7.71
C LEU A 62 2.53 -4.56 -8.99
N PHE A 63 3.82 -4.20 -8.93
CA PHE A 63 4.64 -4.02 -10.14
C PHE A 63 5.73 -5.08 -10.33
N LEU A 64 6.16 -5.79 -9.28
CA LEU A 64 6.97 -6.98 -9.48
C LEU A 64 6.08 -8.18 -9.73
N GLU A 65 6.23 -8.76 -10.90
CA GLU A 65 5.81 -10.13 -11.14
C GLU A 65 6.62 -11.04 -10.22
N LYS A 66 5.93 -11.72 -9.30
CA LYS A 66 6.52 -12.89 -8.67
C LYS A 66 6.63 -13.95 -9.74
N LYS A 67 7.79 -14.03 -10.38
CA LYS A 67 8.16 -15.19 -11.18
C LYS A 67 8.27 -16.33 -10.18
N GLU A 68 7.23 -17.16 -10.09
CA GLU A 68 7.34 -18.43 -9.38
C GLU A 68 8.55 -19.14 -9.98
N ARG A 69 9.56 -19.38 -9.16
CA ARG A 69 10.78 -20.05 -9.58
C ARG A 69 10.35 -21.47 -9.96
N LEU A 70 10.32 -21.73 -11.27
CA LEU A 70 10.27 -23.07 -11.86
C LEU A 70 11.35 -23.96 -11.25
#